data_AF-A0A8C2ZYZ3-F1
#
_entry.id   AF-A0A8C2ZYZ3-F1
#
_cell.length_a   1.000
_cell.length_b   1.000
_cell.length_c   1.000
_cell.angle_alpha   90.00
_cell.angle_beta   90.00
_cell.angle_gamma   90.00
#
_symmetry.space_group_name_H-M   'P 1'
#
loop_
_entity.id
_entity.type
_entity.pdbx_description
1 polymer ?
#
loop_
_entity_poly.entity_id
_entity_poly.type
_entity_poly.pdbx_seq_one_letter_code
_entity_poly.pdbx_strand_id
1 'polypeptide(L)'
;MVEERNEILQTGIVFPSLSHLKSMTPHQLNTMNASVLPFTNNTPICYSINSPPFKYHPTIASAYYSSIFTTLGIISNLIAFVVLLKSFRRTHNRSRSFLIFLGGLVITDSMGLLITGSIVISFHVTYFNWRQLDPNCHFCNFMGMSMVFYGLCPLLLGAAMAMERYIGINRPFARSASMPKRRTISMVLMVWLIAGCIALLPLTGVGSYHMQMPGSWCFFNISSEGSNLAFSLLFSLVGLMCIAVSFLLNTVSVVTLIKVCCGQDRNQRRRDHEVEMMVQLILIMVIASICWCPLLIYILMSVGTADPVRDAIVLFYIRMASCNQIFDPWIYIMCQVSRLRSLLHKLCCPVDPLGSNTYCYGYDSPPGIRSWIRGFTSCFEGQYSRESTPASTGLAAPL
;
A
#
# COMPACT_ATOMS: atom_id res chain seq x y z
N MET A 1 15.32 -5.97 -70.32
CA MET A 1 14.26 -5.47 -69.42
C MET A 1 13.90 -6.63 -68.50
N VAL A 2 14.86 -6.97 -67.63
CA VAL A 2 14.78 -6.95 -66.16
C VAL A 2 13.94 -8.11 -65.59
N GLU A 3 14.63 -9.24 -65.49
CA GLU A 3 14.70 -10.25 -64.42
C GLU A 3 13.68 -10.19 -63.27
N GLU A 4 12.90 -11.27 -63.13
CA GLU A 4 12.06 -11.55 -61.97
C GLU A 4 12.59 -12.81 -61.26
N ARG A 5 13.08 -12.64 -60.03
CA ARG A 5 13.34 -13.71 -59.07
C ARG A 5 12.76 -13.26 -57.73
N ASN A 6 11.78 -13.99 -57.20
CA ASN A 6 11.83 -14.52 -55.83
C ASN A 6 10.68 -15.48 -55.52
N GLU A 7 11.06 -16.54 -54.82
CA GLU A 7 10.33 -17.72 -54.37
C GLU A 7 9.24 -17.41 -53.33
N ILE A 8 8.11 -18.14 -53.35
CA ILE A 8 7.38 -18.54 -52.13
C ILE A 8 6.85 -19.98 -52.28
N LEU A 9 7.17 -20.78 -51.27
CA LEU A 9 6.98 -22.22 -51.09
C LEU A 9 5.52 -22.60 -50.74
N GLN A 10 5.05 -23.69 -51.36
CA GLN A 10 3.95 -24.61 -51.04
C GLN A 10 3.03 -24.34 -49.82
N THR A 11 1.73 -24.17 -50.10
CA THR A 11 0.64 -24.67 -49.24
C THR A 11 -0.37 -25.44 -50.09
N GLY A 12 -0.48 -26.76 -49.87
CA GLY A 12 -1.44 -27.63 -50.54
C GLY A 12 -2.64 -27.91 -49.62
N ILE A 13 -3.72 -27.13 -49.76
CA ILE A 13 -5.04 -27.45 -49.24
C ILE A 13 -5.99 -27.45 -50.44
N VAL A 14 -6.52 -28.63 -50.77
CA VAL A 14 -7.49 -28.82 -51.86
C VAL A 14 -8.89 -28.58 -51.30
N PHE A 15 -9.59 -27.56 -51.80
CA PHE A 15 -11.03 -27.36 -51.53
C PHE A 15 -11.86 -28.19 -52.52
N PRO A 16 -12.90 -28.93 -52.10
CA PRO A 16 -13.83 -29.56 -53.02
C PRO A 16 -14.73 -28.51 -53.69
N SER A 17 -14.95 -28.67 -54.99
CA SER A 17 -15.76 -27.77 -55.83
C SER A 17 -17.23 -27.75 -55.42
N LEU A 18 -17.84 -26.57 -55.50
CA LEU A 18 -19.21 -26.21 -55.10
C LEU A 18 -20.35 -26.90 -55.91
N SER A 19 -20.04 -27.92 -56.71
CA SER A 19 -20.97 -28.60 -57.63
C SER A 19 -21.60 -29.89 -57.07
N HIS A 20 -21.10 -30.42 -55.95
CA HIS A 20 -21.62 -31.68 -55.36
C HIS A 20 -22.71 -31.50 -54.30
N LEU A 21 -23.04 -30.26 -53.91
CA LEU A 21 -24.00 -29.96 -52.83
C LEU A 21 -25.46 -29.81 -53.31
N LYS A 22 -25.76 -30.03 -54.60
CA LYS A 22 -27.10 -29.76 -55.16
C LYS A 22 -28.00 -31.00 -55.38
N SER A 23 -27.61 -32.20 -54.92
CA SER A 23 -28.44 -33.40 -55.14
C SER A 23 -28.43 -34.43 -54.01
N MET A 24 -28.96 -34.09 -52.82
CA MET A 24 -29.33 -35.15 -51.87
C MET A 24 -30.52 -34.75 -50.97
N THR A 25 -31.48 -35.67 -50.86
CA THR A 25 -32.76 -35.56 -50.16
C THR A 25 -32.63 -35.81 -48.65
N PRO A 26 -33.61 -35.40 -47.81
CA PRO A 26 -33.43 -35.21 -46.37
C PRO A 26 -33.30 -36.48 -45.50
N HIS A 27 -33.26 -37.67 -46.09
CA HIS A 27 -33.44 -38.93 -45.34
C HIS A 27 -32.19 -39.83 -45.23
N GLN A 28 -31.01 -39.35 -45.65
CA GLN A 28 -29.73 -40.10 -45.57
C GLN A 28 -28.69 -39.48 -44.63
N LEU A 29 -29.08 -38.54 -43.75
CA LEU A 29 -28.15 -37.84 -42.85
C LEU A 29 -27.90 -38.53 -41.49
N ASN A 30 -28.52 -39.69 -41.22
CA ASN A 30 -28.54 -40.27 -39.86
C ASN A 30 -27.76 -41.58 -39.64
N THR A 31 -27.04 -42.08 -40.64
CA THR A 31 -26.24 -43.31 -40.44
C THR A 31 -24.99 -43.28 -41.32
N MET A 32 -23.89 -42.73 -40.80
CA MET A 32 -22.48 -43.09 -41.05
C MET A 32 -21.59 -41.87 -40.76
N ASN A 33 -21.11 -41.78 -39.52
CA ASN A 33 -19.72 -41.46 -39.15
C ASN A 33 -19.62 -41.31 -37.62
N ALA A 34 -19.94 -42.39 -36.92
CA ALA A 34 -19.49 -42.61 -35.55
C ALA A 34 -18.01 -43.01 -35.56
N SER A 35 -17.13 -42.10 -36.01
CA SER A 35 -15.67 -42.27 -35.89
C SER A 35 -14.88 -41.00 -36.23
N VAL A 36 -15.37 -39.82 -35.85
CA VAL A 36 -14.51 -38.63 -35.63
C VAL A 36 -15.17 -37.78 -34.55
N LEU A 37 -15.01 -38.15 -33.28
CA LEU A 37 -15.16 -37.17 -32.21
C LEU A 37 -13.98 -36.20 -32.38
N PRO A 38 -14.19 -34.89 -32.61
CA PRO A 38 -13.11 -33.95 -32.35
C PRO A 38 -12.82 -34.07 -30.85
N PHE A 39 -11.54 -34.24 -30.48
CA PHE A 39 -11.11 -34.06 -29.10
C PHE A 39 -11.77 -32.77 -28.56
N THR A 40 -12.74 -32.91 -27.65
CA THR A 40 -13.18 -31.80 -26.83
C THR A 40 -11.96 -31.37 -26.05
N ASN A 41 -11.38 -30.27 -26.47
CA ASN A 41 -10.20 -29.68 -25.87
C ASN A 41 -10.64 -29.13 -24.51
N ASN A 42 -10.68 -30.00 -23.49
CA ASN A 42 -11.07 -29.66 -22.11
C ASN A 42 -9.99 -28.79 -21.47
N THR A 43 -9.79 -27.56 -21.98
CA THR A 43 -8.91 -26.58 -21.37
C THR A 43 -9.59 -26.01 -20.13
N PRO A 44 -8.99 -26.15 -18.93
CA PRO A 44 -9.53 -25.56 -17.71
C PRO A 44 -9.72 -24.05 -17.85
N ILE A 45 -10.74 -23.50 -17.18
CA ILE A 45 -11.14 -22.08 -17.31
C ILE A 45 -9.95 -21.14 -17.08
N CYS A 46 -9.11 -21.39 -16.07
CA CYS A 46 -7.96 -20.52 -15.78
C CYS A 46 -6.93 -20.40 -16.93
N TYR A 47 -6.91 -21.35 -17.87
CA TYR A 47 -6.02 -21.37 -19.04
C TYR A 47 -6.72 -21.01 -20.37
N SER A 48 -8.00 -20.61 -20.33
CA SER A 48 -8.78 -20.36 -21.56
C SER A 48 -8.29 -19.12 -22.32
N ILE A 49 -7.80 -18.10 -21.62
CA ILE A 49 -7.26 -16.87 -22.21
C ILE A 49 -5.80 -17.09 -22.64
N ASN A 50 -4.98 -17.53 -21.69
CA ASN A 50 -3.56 -17.78 -21.89
C ASN A 50 -3.27 -19.26 -21.61
N SER A 51 -2.89 -20.00 -22.66
CA SER A 51 -2.65 -21.44 -22.59
C SER A 51 -1.15 -21.76 -22.59
N PRO A 52 -0.60 -22.37 -21.52
CA PRO A 52 0.77 -22.88 -21.53
C PRO A 52 0.89 -24.10 -22.48
N PRO A 53 2.10 -24.38 -23.03
CA PRO A 53 3.38 -23.74 -22.73
C PRO A 53 3.60 -22.43 -23.52
N PHE A 54 4.07 -21.39 -22.85
CA PHE A 54 4.44 -20.15 -23.50
C PHE A 54 5.77 -20.33 -24.24
N LYS A 55 5.80 -20.08 -25.56
CA LYS A 55 7.05 -19.89 -26.32
C LYS A 55 7.62 -18.50 -26.01
N TYR A 56 7.90 -18.22 -24.73
CA TYR A 56 8.48 -16.96 -24.29
C TYR A 56 9.93 -17.21 -23.89
N HIS A 57 10.88 -16.50 -24.50
CA HIS A 57 12.26 -16.50 -24.03
C HIS A 57 12.29 -15.76 -22.70
N PRO A 58 12.58 -16.44 -21.58
CA PRO A 58 12.64 -15.77 -20.29
C PRO A 58 13.72 -14.69 -20.38
N THR A 59 13.32 -13.42 -20.29
CA THR A 59 14.30 -12.36 -20.09
C THR A 59 14.91 -12.63 -18.73
N ILE A 60 16.18 -13.01 -18.74
CA ILE A 60 16.99 -13.27 -17.54
C ILE A 60 16.81 -12.12 -16.52
N ALA A 61 16.67 -10.89 -17.02
CA ALA A 61 16.34 -9.69 -16.25
C ALA A 61 15.07 -9.80 -15.39
N SER A 62 13.99 -10.42 -15.89
CA SER A 62 12.74 -10.56 -15.15
C SER A 62 12.85 -11.53 -13.97
N ALA A 63 13.59 -12.63 -14.14
CA ALA A 63 13.82 -13.61 -13.09
C ALA A 63 14.70 -13.04 -11.96
N TYR A 64 15.82 -12.39 -12.32
CA TYR A 64 16.67 -11.71 -11.34
C TYR A 64 15.94 -10.58 -10.64
N TYR A 65 15.15 -9.78 -11.37
CA TYR A 65 14.33 -8.73 -10.78
C TYR A 65 13.38 -9.30 -9.71
N SER A 66 12.62 -10.34 -10.04
CA SER A 66 11.67 -10.94 -9.08
C SER A 66 12.36 -11.55 -7.86
N SER A 67 13.49 -12.24 -8.05
CA SER A 67 14.26 -12.84 -6.94
C SER A 67 14.86 -11.78 -6.01
N ILE A 68 15.54 -10.77 -6.57
CA ILE A 68 16.15 -9.67 -5.81
C ILE A 68 15.06 -8.90 -5.06
N PHE A 69 13.97 -8.56 -5.74
CA PHE A 69 12.89 -7.78 -5.16
C PHE A 69 12.19 -8.51 -4.00
N THR A 70 11.89 -9.80 -4.18
CA THR A 70 11.30 -10.64 -3.13
C THR A 70 12.24 -10.75 -1.92
N THR A 71 13.53 -10.99 -2.16
CA THR A 71 14.54 -11.10 -1.10
C THR A 71 14.68 -9.79 -0.32
N LEU A 72 14.79 -8.66 -1.02
CA LEU A 72 14.85 -7.34 -0.40
C LEU A 72 13.59 -7.02 0.41
N GLY A 73 12.42 -7.36 -0.13
CA GLY A 73 11.14 -7.14 0.56
C GLY A 73 11.02 -7.98 1.84
N ILE A 74 11.39 -9.26 1.81
CA ILE A 74 11.37 -10.15 2.98
C ILE A 74 12.35 -9.65 4.05
N ILE A 75 13.59 -9.29 3.66
CA ILE A 75 14.59 -8.77 4.60
C ILE A 75 14.09 -7.46 5.23
N SER A 76 13.52 -6.54 4.43
CA SER A 76 13.00 -5.26 4.93
C SER A 76 11.88 -5.45 5.94
N ASN A 77 10.92 -6.32 5.64
CA ASN A 77 9.81 -6.62 6.54
C ASN A 77 10.25 -7.36 7.80
N LEU A 78 11.23 -8.27 7.71
CA LEU A 78 11.81 -8.95 8.86
C LEU A 78 12.49 -7.95 9.82
N ILE A 79 13.25 -7.00 9.29
CA ILE A 79 13.86 -5.93 10.09
C ILE A 79 12.77 -5.12 10.80
N ALA A 80 11.71 -4.71 10.09
CA ALA A 80 10.61 -3.97 10.69
C ALA A 80 9.89 -4.78 11.77
N PHE A 81 9.66 -6.08 11.57
CA PHE A 81 9.06 -6.94 12.58
C PHE A 81 9.90 -6.98 13.88
N VAL A 82 11.22 -7.14 13.77
CA VAL A 82 12.13 -7.14 14.93
C VAL A 82 12.11 -5.79 15.65
N VAL A 83 12.15 -4.68 14.90
CA VAL A 83 12.08 -3.32 15.45
C VAL A 83 10.75 -3.08 16.15
N LEU A 84 9.64 -3.52 15.54
CA LEU A 84 8.30 -3.44 16.12
C LEU A 84 8.20 -4.22 17.42
N LEU A 85 8.69 -5.47 17.47
CA LEU A 85 8.69 -6.27 18.69
C LEU A 85 9.44 -5.57 19.83
N LYS A 86 10.59 -4.98 19.54
CA LYS A 86 11.37 -4.20 20.52
C LYS A 86 10.61 -2.94 20.96
N SER A 87 9.93 -2.27 20.04
CA SER A 87 9.11 -1.08 20.28
C SER A 87 7.88 -1.39 21.15
N PHE A 88 7.21 -2.52 20.89
CA PHE A 88 6.08 -3.02 21.69
C PHE A 88 6.46 -3.29 23.14
N ARG A 89 7.64 -3.86 23.39
CA ARG A 89 8.15 -4.12 24.76
C ARG A 89 8.47 -2.84 25.52
N ARG A 90 8.89 -1.78 24.83
CA ARG A 90 9.28 -0.49 25.44
C ARG A 90 8.11 0.49 25.64
N THR A 91 7.03 0.34 24.89
CA THR A 91 5.94 1.33 24.83
C THR A 91 4.78 0.98 25.79
N HIS A 92 4.47 1.88 26.73
CA HIS A 92 3.57 1.56 27.83
C HIS A 92 2.10 2.00 27.71
N ASN A 93 1.67 2.86 26.75
CA ASN A 93 0.22 3.00 26.47
C ASN A 93 -0.19 3.80 25.21
N ARG A 94 0.46 4.93 24.90
CA ARG A 94 -0.13 5.92 23.95
C ARG A 94 -0.06 5.52 22.46
N SER A 95 0.89 4.67 22.05
CA SER A 95 1.09 4.29 20.64
C SER A 95 0.78 2.82 20.33
N ARG A 96 0.16 2.08 21.26
CA ARG A 96 -0.07 0.63 21.08
C ARG A 96 -1.06 0.30 19.95
N SER A 97 -2.11 1.10 19.76
CA SER A 97 -3.09 0.85 18.69
C SER A 97 -2.47 0.98 17.30
N PHE A 98 -1.70 2.04 17.07
CA PHE A 98 -0.94 2.22 15.84
C PHE A 98 0.07 1.10 15.58
N LEU A 99 0.82 0.70 16.62
CA LEU A 99 1.76 -0.41 16.49
C LEU A 99 1.06 -1.73 16.14
N ILE A 100 -0.19 -1.95 16.58
CA ILE A 100 -0.97 -3.14 16.22
C ILE A 100 -1.34 -3.13 14.74
N PHE A 101 -1.81 -1.99 14.21
CA PHE A 101 -2.08 -1.87 12.77
C PHE A 101 -0.81 -2.06 11.93
N LEU A 102 0.28 -1.42 12.34
CA LEU A 102 1.57 -1.55 11.67
C LEU A 102 2.13 -2.98 11.77
N GLY A 103 1.94 -3.66 12.89
CA GLY A 103 2.28 -5.08 13.04
C GLY A 103 1.43 -5.95 12.11
N GLY A 104 0.13 -5.67 12.00
CA GLY A 104 -0.75 -6.34 11.04
C GLY A 104 -0.31 -6.13 9.59
N LEU A 105 0.10 -4.90 9.24
CA LEU A 105 0.64 -4.56 7.92
C LEU A 105 1.91 -5.35 7.61
N VAL A 106 2.92 -5.29 8.49
CA VAL A 106 4.19 -6.04 8.29
C VAL A 106 3.97 -7.54 8.19
N ILE A 107 3.04 -8.12 8.97
CA ILE A 107 2.68 -9.54 8.85
C ILE A 107 2.03 -9.82 7.49
N THR A 108 1.12 -8.96 7.05
CA THR A 108 0.42 -9.09 5.77
C THR A 108 1.41 -9.01 4.61
N ASP A 109 2.30 -8.01 4.60
CA ASP A 109 3.29 -7.79 3.55
C ASP A 109 4.32 -8.93 3.50
N SER A 110 4.80 -9.38 4.67
CA SER A 110 5.71 -10.52 4.77
C SER A 110 5.10 -11.78 4.17
N MET A 111 3.86 -12.09 4.53
CA MET A 111 3.17 -13.29 4.03
C MET A 111 2.84 -13.16 2.54
N GLY A 112 2.46 -11.97 2.08
CA GLY A 112 2.21 -11.70 0.68
C GLY A 112 3.45 -11.90 -0.18
N LEU A 113 4.58 -11.30 0.20
CA LEU A 113 5.86 -11.47 -0.48
C LEU A 113 6.36 -12.92 -0.42
N LEU A 114 6.20 -13.59 0.72
CA LEU A 114 6.62 -14.97 0.88
C LEU A 114 5.80 -15.90 -0.03
N ILE A 115 4.48 -15.81 0.00
CA ILE A 115 3.61 -16.70 -0.78
C ILE A 115 3.73 -16.40 -2.27
N THR A 116 3.51 -15.14 -2.68
CA THR A 116 3.54 -14.78 -4.11
C THR A 116 4.94 -14.88 -4.69
N GLY A 117 5.96 -14.42 -3.95
CA GLY A 117 7.36 -14.47 -4.37
C GLY A 117 7.90 -15.89 -4.47
N SER A 118 7.57 -16.80 -3.54
CA SER A 118 8.01 -18.20 -3.63
C SER A 118 7.46 -18.90 -4.87
N ILE A 119 6.19 -18.65 -5.22
CA ILE A 119 5.56 -19.24 -6.42
C ILE A 119 6.25 -18.71 -7.69
N VAL A 120 6.43 -17.39 -7.79
CA VAL A 120 7.06 -16.75 -8.95
C VAL A 120 8.52 -17.19 -9.12
N ILE A 121 9.29 -17.27 -8.03
CA ILE A 121 10.68 -17.74 -8.04
C ILE A 121 10.73 -19.22 -8.44
N SER A 122 9.87 -20.07 -7.88
CA SER A 122 9.80 -21.48 -8.24
C SER A 122 9.54 -21.67 -9.73
N PHE A 123 8.63 -20.89 -10.32
CA PHE A 123 8.37 -20.90 -11.76
C PHE A 123 9.59 -20.48 -12.57
N HIS A 124 10.31 -19.43 -12.15
CA HIS A 124 11.51 -18.97 -12.85
C HIS A 124 12.72 -19.91 -12.75
N VAL A 125 12.80 -20.76 -11.72
CA VAL A 125 13.89 -21.74 -11.54
C VAL A 125 13.60 -23.06 -12.26
N THR A 126 12.38 -23.58 -12.10
CA THR A 126 12.05 -24.94 -12.55
C THR A 126 11.34 -24.97 -13.90
N TYR A 127 10.80 -23.84 -14.36
CA TYR A 127 10.00 -23.74 -15.59
C TYR A 127 8.92 -24.83 -15.68
N PHE A 128 8.29 -25.16 -14.55
CA PHE A 128 7.30 -26.22 -14.49
C PHE A 128 6.13 -25.95 -15.44
N ASN A 129 5.57 -27.01 -16.01
CA ASN A 129 4.40 -26.91 -16.87
C ASN A 129 3.13 -26.84 -16.00
N TRP A 130 2.45 -25.69 -16.01
CA TRP A 130 1.21 -25.48 -15.26
C TRP A 130 0.13 -26.51 -15.56
N ARG A 131 -0.02 -27.00 -16.80
CA ARG A 131 -1.02 -28.02 -17.13
C ARG A 131 -0.76 -29.38 -16.46
N GLN A 132 0.50 -29.68 -16.18
CA GLN A 132 0.90 -30.92 -15.51
C GLN A 132 0.82 -30.78 -13.99
N LEU A 133 1.18 -29.61 -13.46
CA LEU A 133 1.17 -29.34 -12.02
C LEU A 133 -0.23 -29.10 -11.47
N ASP A 134 -1.07 -28.37 -12.21
CA ASP A 134 -2.40 -27.92 -11.76
C ASP A 134 -3.47 -28.09 -12.85
N PRO A 135 -3.87 -29.33 -13.18
CA PRO A 135 -4.88 -29.58 -14.20
C PRO A 135 -6.27 -29.05 -13.84
N ASN A 136 -6.54 -28.80 -12.54
CA ASN A 136 -7.85 -28.37 -12.03
C ASN A 136 -7.90 -26.88 -11.63
N CYS A 137 -6.87 -26.09 -11.94
CA CYS A 137 -6.77 -24.66 -11.59
C CYS A 137 -6.77 -24.33 -10.08
N HIS A 138 -6.57 -25.28 -9.17
CA HIS A 138 -6.59 -25.00 -7.73
C HIS A 138 -5.44 -24.10 -7.30
N PHE A 139 -4.25 -24.35 -7.84
CA PHE A 139 -3.04 -23.60 -7.50
C PHE A 139 -3.07 -22.19 -8.10
N CYS A 140 -3.52 -22.05 -9.36
CA CYS A 140 -3.70 -20.74 -10.00
C CYS A 140 -4.76 -19.89 -9.27
N ASN A 141 -5.87 -20.51 -8.86
CA ASN A 141 -6.90 -19.87 -8.05
C ASN A 141 -6.38 -19.42 -6.68
N PHE A 142 -5.59 -20.25 -6.00
CA PHE A 142 -4.94 -19.90 -4.73
C PHE A 142 -3.99 -18.70 -4.90
N MET A 143 -3.19 -18.69 -5.95
CA MET A 143 -2.28 -17.58 -6.25
C MET A 143 -3.03 -16.28 -6.54
N GLY A 144 -4.07 -16.34 -7.39
CA GLY A 144 -4.91 -15.19 -7.71
C GLY A 144 -5.64 -14.63 -6.49
N MET A 145 -6.21 -15.50 -5.67
CA MET A 145 -6.82 -15.12 -4.38
C MET A 145 -5.81 -14.44 -3.46
N SER A 146 -4.62 -15.01 -3.32
CA SER A 146 -3.55 -14.46 -2.50
C SER A 146 -3.15 -13.07 -2.98
N MET A 147 -3.00 -12.84 -4.29
CA MET A 147 -2.67 -11.51 -4.82
C MET A 147 -3.73 -10.46 -4.51
N VAL A 148 -5.02 -10.81 -4.66
CA VAL A 148 -6.11 -9.88 -4.34
C VAL A 148 -6.14 -9.60 -2.84
N PHE A 149 -6.01 -10.63 -2.00
CA PHE A 149 -6.01 -10.49 -0.54
C PHE A 149 -4.87 -9.61 -0.06
N TYR A 150 -3.63 -9.93 -0.42
CA TYR A 150 -2.44 -9.17 -0.04
C TYR A 150 -2.33 -7.81 -0.75
N GLY A 151 -3.13 -7.57 -1.79
CA GLY A 151 -3.26 -6.25 -2.39
C GLY A 151 -4.26 -5.34 -1.69
N LEU A 152 -5.43 -5.87 -1.31
CA LEU A 152 -6.47 -5.09 -0.62
C LEU A 152 -6.16 -4.88 0.86
N CYS A 153 -5.53 -5.85 1.54
CA CYS A 153 -5.25 -5.74 2.98
C CYS A 153 -4.41 -4.51 3.34
N PRO A 154 -3.27 -4.21 2.67
CA PRO A 154 -2.48 -3.01 2.96
C PRO A 154 -3.28 -1.72 2.75
N LEU A 155 -4.12 -1.65 1.72
CA LEU A 155 -4.97 -0.48 1.44
C LEU A 155 -6.01 -0.25 2.54
N LEU A 156 -6.71 -1.30 2.96
CA LEU A 156 -7.71 -1.26 4.03
C LEU A 156 -7.06 -0.96 5.39
N LEU A 157 -5.91 -1.57 5.68
CA LEU A 157 -5.12 -1.28 6.88
C LEU A 157 -4.63 0.17 6.87
N GLY A 158 -4.21 0.69 5.71
CA GLY A 158 -3.87 2.10 5.49
C GLY A 158 -5.00 3.05 5.86
N ALA A 159 -6.21 2.78 5.36
CA ALA A 159 -7.40 3.56 5.69
C ALA A 159 -7.77 3.48 7.18
N ALA A 160 -7.66 2.29 7.78
CA ALA A 160 -7.90 2.11 9.22
C ALA A 160 -6.85 2.87 10.08
N MET A 161 -5.58 2.89 9.65
CA MET A 161 -4.52 3.68 10.28
C MET A 161 -4.82 5.18 10.18
N ALA A 162 -5.23 5.68 9.02
CA ALA A 162 -5.60 7.09 8.85
C ALA A 162 -6.80 7.48 9.74
N MET A 163 -7.80 6.58 9.86
CA MET A 163 -8.95 6.79 10.73
C MET A 163 -8.58 6.82 12.22
N GLU A 164 -7.70 5.92 12.68
CA GLU A 164 -7.19 5.93 14.06
C GLU A 164 -6.54 7.27 14.40
N ARG A 165 -5.72 7.78 13.47
CA ARG A 165 -5.00 9.04 13.62
C ARG A 165 -5.93 10.24 13.61
N TYR A 166 -6.90 10.26 12.71
CA TYR A 166 -7.94 11.29 12.66
C TYR A 166 -8.72 11.38 13.97
N ILE A 167 -9.21 10.25 14.50
CA ILE A 167 -9.95 10.22 15.76
C ILE A 167 -9.04 10.66 16.91
N GLY A 168 -7.81 10.16 16.93
CA GLY A 168 -6.81 10.50 17.91
C GLY A 168 -6.53 12.00 17.99
N ILE A 169 -6.36 12.68 16.86
CA ILE A 169 -5.98 14.10 16.78
C ILE A 169 -7.20 15.02 16.99
N ASN A 170 -8.29 14.80 16.25
CA ASN A 170 -9.42 15.73 16.19
C ASN A 170 -10.40 15.62 17.37
N ARG A 171 -10.43 14.49 18.09
CA ARG A 171 -11.34 14.28 19.22
C ARG A 171 -10.57 14.01 20.52
N PRO A 172 -9.90 15.04 21.09
CA PRO A 172 -9.09 14.88 22.30
C PRO A 172 -9.88 14.50 23.55
N PHE A 173 -11.21 14.69 23.59
CA PHE A 173 -12.07 14.28 24.72
C PHE A 173 -12.56 12.83 24.61
N ALA A 174 -12.65 12.26 23.40
CA ALA A 174 -12.83 10.81 23.21
C ALA A 174 -11.58 10.00 23.62
N ARG A 175 -10.43 10.69 23.77
CA ARG A 175 -9.14 10.15 24.21
C ARG A 175 -9.13 9.63 25.66
N SER A 176 -10.11 10.02 26.48
CA SER A 176 -10.24 9.53 27.86
C SER A 176 -10.60 8.03 27.89
N ALA A 177 -11.31 7.54 26.87
CA ALA A 177 -11.43 6.11 26.60
C ALA A 177 -10.32 5.70 25.63
N SER A 178 -9.14 5.35 26.18
CA SER A 178 -8.11 4.64 25.40
C SER A 178 -8.79 3.54 24.58
N MET A 179 -8.61 3.52 23.25
CA MET A 179 -9.15 2.44 22.43
C MET A 179 -8.64 1.12 23.01
N PRO A 180 -9.52 0.23 23.49
CA PRO A 180 -9.05 -0.99 24.11
C PRO A 180 -8.32 -1.81 23.05
N LYS A 181 -7.17 -2.41 23.43
CA LYS A 181 -6.38 -3.30 22.56
C LYS A 181 -7.25 -4.30 21.80
N ARG A 182 -8.28 -4.84 22.47
CA ARG A 182 -9.26 -5.77 21.89
C ARG A 182 -9.99 -5.17 20.68
N ARG A 183 -10.39 -3.89 20.73
CA ARG A 183 -11.07 -3.21 19.62
C ARG A 183 -10.14 -3.04 18.43
N THR A 184 -8.89 -2.63 18.63
CA THR A 184 -7.93 -2.49 17.53
C THR A 184 -7.61 -3.83 16.87
N ILE A 185 -7.39 -4.88 17.66
CA ILE A 185 -7.20 -6.25 17.12
C ILE A 185 -8.44 -6.69 16.35
N SER A 186 -9.64 -6.46 16.90
CA SER A 186 -10.89 -6.75 16.20
C SER A 186 -10.99 -5.99 14.88
N MET A 187 -10.57 -4.73 14.80
CA MET A 187 -10.56 -3.97 13.53
C MET A 187 -9.61 -4.58 12.50
N VAL A 188 -8.39 -4.97 12.90
CA VAL A 188 -7.44 -5.65 12.00
C VAL A 188 -8.03 -6.96 11.48
N LEU A 189 -8.63 -7.76 12.36
CA LEU A 189 -9.28 -9.01 11.97
C LEU A 189 -10.46 -8.79 11.02
N MET A 190 -11.27 -7.75 11.24
CA MET A 190 -12.36 -7.39 10.33
C MET A 190 -11.84 -6.93 8.97
N VAL A 191 -10.73 -6.19 8.93
CA VAL A 191 -10.08 -5.81 7.67
C VAL A 191 -9.64 -7.04 6.90
N TRP A 192 -8.95 -7.99 7.55
CA TRP A 192 -8.56 -9.25 6.92
C TRP A 192 -9.77 -10.06 6.47
N LEU A 193 -10.84 -10.11 7.28
CA LEU A 193 -12.06 -10.80 6.90
C LEU A 193 -12.70 -10.18 5.66
N ILE A 194 -12.83 -8.85 5.59
CA ILE A 194 -13.41 -8.15 4.43
C ILE A 194 -12.57 -8.39 3.18
N ALA A 195 -11.24 -8.24 3.28
CA ALA A 195 -10.33 -8.50 2.16
C ALA A 195 -10.40 -9.97 1.70
N GLY A 196 -10.49 -10.91 2.65
CA GLY A 196 -10.65 -12.33 2.37
C GLY A 196 -11.97 -12.65 1.69
N CYS A 197 -13.08 -12.08 2.16
CA CYS A 197 -14.38 -12.22 1.51
C CYS A 197 -14.35 -11.71 0.07
N ILE A 198 -13.75 -10.54 -0.19
CA ILE A 198 -13.59 -10.01 -1.55
C ILE A 198 -12.73 -10.96 -2.39
N ALA A 199 -11.58 -11.42 -1.87
CA ALA A 199 -10.70 -12.33 -2.60
C ALA A 199 -11.34 -13.72 -2.88
N LEU A 200 -12.34 -14.14 -2.12
CA LEU A 200 -13.05 -15.40 -2.34
C LEU A 200 -14.15 -15.31 -3.41
N LEU A 201 -14.60 -14.10 -3.77
CA LEU A 201 -15.72 -13.90 -4.70
C LEU A 201 -15.54 -14.61 -6.06
N PRO A 202 -14.35 -14.59 -6.71
CA PRO A 202 -14.16 -15.29 -7.98
C PRO A 202 -14.30 -16.81 -7.87
N LEU A 203 -14.09 -17.40 -6.68
CA LEU A 203 -14.34 -18.83 -6.49
C LEU A 203 -15.83 -19.18 -6.41
N THR A 204 -16.65 -18.20 -6.04
CA THR A 204 -18.13 -18.34 -5.97
C THR A 204 -18.83 -17.97 -7.28
N GLY A 205 -18.06 -17.58 -8.32
CA GLY A 205 -18.57 -17.24 -9.66
C GLY A 205 -18.66 -15.74 -9.97
N VAL A 206 -18.30 -14.87 -9.02
CA VAL A 206 -18.24 -13.41 -9.25
C VAL A 206 -16.82 -13.02 -9.66
N GLY A 207 -16.54 -13.18 -10.96
CA GLY A 207 -15.20 -13.05 -11.54
C GLY A 207 -14.51 -14.40 -11.73
N SER A 208 -13.32 -14.38 -12.30
CA SER A 208 -12.52 -15.59 -12.57
C SER A 208 -11.03 -15.29 -12.49
N TYR A 209 -10.26 -16.23 -11.93
CA TYR A 209 -8.80 -16.15 -11.90
C TYR A 209 -8.21 -16.82 -13.14
N HIS A 210 -7.34 -16.09 -13.83
CA HIS A 210 -6.67 -16.53 -15.03
C HIS A 210 -5.17 -16.35 -14.93
N MET A 211 -4.47 -17.19 -15.66
CA MET A 211 -3.04 -17.08 -15.84
C MET A 211 -2.70 -15.85 -16.69
N GLN A 212 -1.76 -15.04 -16.22
CA GLN A 212 -1.36 -13.80 -16.89
C GLN A 212 0.03 -13.95 -17.50
N MET A 213 0.29 -13.29 -18.63
CA MET A 213 1.61 -13.29 -19.27
C MET A 213 2.66 -12.63 -18.34
N PRO A 214 3.90 -13.17 -18.24
CA PRO A 214 4.52 -14.23 -19.04
C PRO A 214 4.26 -15.67 -18.54
N GLY A 215 3.29 -15.86 -17.64
CA GLY A 215 2.90 -17.16 -17.11
C GLY A 215 3.49 -17.51 -15.75
N SER A 216 4.20 -16.58 -15.10
CA SER A 216 4.71 -16.78 -13.75
C SER A 216 3.68 -16.49 -12.66
N TRP A 217 2.50 -15.98 -13.02
CA TRP A 217 1.52 -15.49 -12.08
C TRP A 217 0.07 -15.62 -12.56
N CYS A 218 -0.85 -15.70 -11.60
CA CYS A 218 -2.29 -15.71 -11.81
C CYS A 218 -2.94 -14.49 -11.15
N PHE A 219 -3.92 -13.91 -11.82
CA PHE A 219 -4.68 -12.75 -11.35
C PHE A 219 -6.10 -12.81 -11.90
N PHE A 220 -6.99 -11.97 -11.39
CA PHE A 220 -8.36 -11.98 -11.91
C PHE A 220 -8.40 -11.44 -13.35
N ASN A 221 -9.38 -11.89 -14.12
CA ASN A 221 -9.56 -11.44 -15.49
C ASN A 221 -10.10 -10.00 -15.51
N ILE A 222 -9.29 -9.09 -16.05
CA ILE A 222 -9.69 -7.69 -16.28
C ILE A 222 -10.46 -7.65 -17.59
N SER A 223 -11.79 -7.64 -17.49
CA SER A 223 -12.69 -7.65 -18.65
C SER A 223 -13.90 -6.77 -18.37
N SER A 224 -14.41 -6.13 -19.42
CA SER A 224 -15.64 -5.32 -19.40
C SER A 224 -16.93 -6.16 -19.37
N GLU A 225 -16.83 -7.49 -19.37
CA GLU A 225 -17.98 -8.38 -19.53
C GLU A 225 -18.44 -9.03 -18.22
N GLY A 226 -19.76 -9.05 -18.02
CA GLY A 226 -20.46 -9.88 -17.03
C GLY A 226 -19.93 -9.78 -15.59
N SER A 227 -19.61 -10.92 -14.97
CA SER A 227 -19.16 -10.98 -13.57
C SER A 227 -17.70 -10.53 -13.39
N ASN A 228 -16.87 -10.57 -14.43
CA ASN A 228 -15.50 -10.07 -14.40
C ASN A 228 -15.45 -8.55 -14.30
N LEU A 229 -16.39 -7.85 -14.97
CA LEU A 229 -16.59 -6.41 -14.81
C LEU A 229 -16.92 -6.06 -13.36
N ALA A 230 -17.90 -6.74 -12.77
CA ALA A 230 -18.33 -6.49 -11.40
C ALA A 230 -17.17 -6.66 -10.40
N PHE A 231 -16.38 -7.73 -10.56
CA PHE A 231 -15.23 -7.97 -9.68
C PHE A 231 -14.10 -6.95 -9.88
N SER A 232 -13.80 -6.59 -11.13
CA SER A 232 -12.79 -5.59 -11.46
C SER A 232 -13.14 -4.22 -10.89
N LEU A 233 -14.40 -3.79 -11.05
CA LEU A 233 -14.93 -2.56 -10.46
C LEU A 233 -14.89 -2.60 -8.94
N LEU A 234 -15.29 -3.71 -8.32
CA LEU A 234 -15.24 -3.86 -6.87
C LEU A 234 -13.81 -3.68 -6.36
N PHE A 235 -12.84 -4.38 -6.95
CA PHE A 235 -11.43 -4.27 -6.57
C PHE A 235 -10.91 -2.84 -6.74
N SER A 236 -11.12 -2.21 -7.92
CA SER A 236 -10.62 -0.87 -8.19
C SER A 236 -11.27 0.19 -7.32
N LEU A 237 -12.61 0.14 -7.16
CA LEU A 237 -13.34 1.13 -6.39
C LEU A 237 -13.05 1.00 -4.89
N VAL A 238 -13.02 -0.21 -4.33
CA VAL A 238 -12.64 -0.40 -2.91
C VAL A 238 -11.24 0.14 -2.67
N GLY A 239 -10.27 -0.18 -3.54
CA GLY A 239 -8.91 0.34 -3.42
C GLY A 239 -8.84 1.87 -3.52
N LEU A 240 -9.48 2.47 -4.52
CA LEU A 240 -9.50 3.93 -4.72
C LEU A 240 -10.20 4.65 -3.57
N MET A 241 -11.31 4.10 -3.07
CA MET A 241 -12.00 4.65 -1.91
C MET A 241 -11.14 4.57 -0.64
N CYS A 242 -10.38 3.49 -0.44
CA CYS A 242 -9.43 3.40 0.68
C CYS A 242 -8.36 4.49 0.59
N ILE A 243 -7.79 4.72 -0.60
CA ILE A 243 -6.79 5.78 -0.82
C ILE A 243 -7.41 7.15 -0.62
N ALA A 244 -8.58 7.42 -1.20
CA ALA A 244 -9.28 8.69 -1.08
C ALA A 244 -9.64 9.01 0.38
N VAL A 245 -10.22 8.05 1.11
CA VAL A 245 -10.54 8.20 2.54
C VAL A 245 -9.27 8.44 3.34
N SER A 246 -8.20 7.66 3.10
CA SER A 246 -6.91 7.88 3.77
C SER A 246 -6.38 9.28 3.51
N PHE A 247 -6.45 9.74 2.27
CA PHE A 247 -5.98 11.06 1.87
C PHE A 247 -6.75 12.19 2.56
N LEU A 248 -8.08 12.11 2.55
CA LEU A 248 -8.94 13.10 3.19
C LEU A 248 -8.73 13.13 4.71
N LEU A 249 -8.72 11.98 5.36
CA LEU A 249 -8.55 11.88 6.82
C LEU A 249 -7.16 12.34 7.26
N ASN A 250 -6.11 11.98 6.52
CA ASN A 250 -4.76 12.45 6.78
C ASN A 250 -4.63 13.96 6.55
N THR A 251 -5.22 14.52 5.48
CA THR A 251 -5.20 15.97 5.21
C THR A 251 -5.90 16.76 6.33
N VAL A 252 -7.08 16.32 6.77
CA VAL A 252 -7.77 16.97 7.89
C VAL A 252 -6.96 16.86 9.18
N SER A 253 -6.35 15.69 9.44
CA SER A 253 -5.47 15.48 10.59
C SER A 253 -4.26 16.43 10.59
N VAL A 254 -3.63 16.62 9.42
CA VAL A 254 -2.50 17.54 9.21
C VAL A 254 -2.94 18.99 9.44
N VAL A 255 -4.04 19.44 8.84
CA VAL A 255 -4.52 20.83 8.96
C VAL A 255 -4.91 21.16 10.40
N THR A 256 -5.66 20.29 11.08
CA THR A 256 -5.99 20.50 12.49
C THR A 256 -4.73 20.55 13.34
N LEU A 257 -3.78 19.66 13.08
CA LEU A 257 -2.54 19.63 13.84
C LEU A 257 -1.72 20.91 13.62
N ILE A 258 -1.62 21.42 12.40
CA ILE A 258 -0.95 22.71 12.11
C ILE A 258 -1.64 23.85 12.86
N LYS A 259 -2.98 23.92 12.85
CA LYS A 259 -3.73 24.95 13.60
C LYS A 259 -3.47 24.88 15.10
N VAL A 260 -3.42 23.68 15.68
CA VAL A 260 -3.12 23.49 17.11
C VAL A 260 -1.65 23.80 17.42
N CYS A 261 -0.73 23.46 16.51
CA CYS A 261 0.71 23.72 16.66
C CYS A 261 1.08 25.20 16.49
N CYS A 262 0.37 25.95 15.64
CA CYS A 262 0.56 27.38 15.39
C CYS A 262 -0.28 28.28 16.31
N GLY A 263 -1.18 27.70 17.12
CA GLY A 263 -1.87 28.40 18.21
C GLY A 263 -0.93 28.66 19.38
N GLN A 264 -0.87 29.92 19.81
CA GLN A 264 0.09 30.50 20.74
C GLN A 264 -0.08 29.96 22.19
N ASP A 265 0.71 28.96 22.63
CA ASP A 265 1.38 28.93 23.95
C ASP A 265 2.31 27.70 24.22
N ARG A 266 3.53 28.01 24.68
CA ARG A 266 4.53 27.32 25.56
C ARG A 266 4.61 25.79 25.75
N ASN A 267 4.54 24.92 24.73
CA ASN A 267 5.02 23.53 24.89
C ASN A 267 5.75 22.92 23.67
N GLN A 268 6.94 23.45 23.39
CA GLN A 268 7.85 23.02 22.30
C GLN A 268 8.17 21.52 22.30
N ARG A 269 8.21 20.86 23.46
CA ARG A 269 8.58 19.43 23.58
C ARG A 269 7.47 18.47 23.15
N ARG A 270 6.22 18.93 23.09
CA ARG A 270 5.05 18.17 22.60
C ARG A 270 4.93 18.24 21.07
N ARG A 271 5.39 19.34 20.47
CA ARG A 271 5.42 19.60 19.01
C ARG A 271 6.27 18.57 18.26
N ASP A 272 7.43 18.17 18.77
CA ASP A 272 8.32 17.24 18.06
C ASP A 272 7.67 15.88 17.75
N HIS A 273 6.96 15.30 18.72
CA HIS A 273 6.34 13.98 18.55
C HIS A 273 5.07 14.05 17.69
N GLU A 274 4.36 15.17 17.74
CA GLU A 274 3.19 15.41 16.91
C GLU A 274 3.58 15.66 15.45
N VAL A 275 4.68 16.39 15.20
CA VAL A 275 5.25 16.62 13.87
C VAL A 275 5.85 15.34 13.28
N GLU A 276 6.50 14.50 14.08
CA GLU A 276 7.00 13.17 13.68
C GLU A 276 5.86 12.28 13.13
N MET A 277 4.72 12.25 13.82
CA MET A 277 3.53 11.53 13.37
C MET A 277 2.93 12.12 12.07
N MET A 278 3.06 13.42 11.86
CA MET A 278 2.55 14.12 10.67
C MET A 278 3.35 13.77 9.41
N VAL A 279 4.69 13.83 9.49
CA VAL A 279 5.58 13.49 8.36
C VAL A 279 5.42 12.02 7.97
N GLN A 280 5.31 11.13 8.96
CA GLN A 280 5.09 9.72 8.71
C GLN A 280 3.79 9.48 7.92
N LEU A 281 2.69 10.13 8.31
CA LEU A 281 1.39 9.95 7.64
C LEU A 281 1.40 10.50 6.21
N ILE A 282 2.03 11.65 5.98
CA ILE A 282 2.18 12.21 4.64
C ILE A 282 3.03 11.28 3.76
N LEU A 283 4.15 10.77 4.29
CA LEU A 283 5.06 9.92 3.53
C LEU A 283 4.41 8.57 3.16
N ILE A 284 3.75 7.89 4.12
CA ILE A 284 3.01 6.65 3.87
C ILE A 284 1.92 6.89 2.81
N MET A 285 1.16 7.98 2.97
CA MET A 285 0.07 8.32 2.05
C MET A 285 0.55 8.59 0.62
N VAL A 286 1.63 9.36 0.45
CA VAL A 286 2.18 9.67 -0.87
C VAL A 286 2.71 8.41 -1.55
N ILE A 287 3.49 7.60 -0.82
CA ILE A 287 4.08 6.38 -1.39
C ILE A 287 2.98 5.37 -1.75
N ALA A 288 2.02 5.14 -0.86
CA ALA A 288 0.90 4.24 -1.13
C ALA A 288 0.09 4.70 -2.36
N SER A 289 -0.15 6.01 -2.50
CA SER A 289 -0.86 6.57 -3.66
C SER A 289 -0.08 6.36 -4.96
N ILE A 290 1.24 6.63 -4.96
CA ILE A 290 2.08 6.45 -6.15
C ILE A 290 2.17 4.97 -6.55
N CYS A 291 2.24 4.07 -5.58
CA CYS A 291 2.37 2.63 -5.84
C CYS A 291 1.05 2.00 -6.33
N TRP A 292 -0.09 2.38 -5.73
CA TRP A 292 -1.37 1.70 -5.98
C TRP A 292 -2.29 2.40 -6.97
N CYS A 293 -2.34 3.74 -6.99
CA CYS A 293 -3.26 4.46 -7.88
C CYS A 293 -3.09 4.10 -9.35
N PRO A 294 -1.86 3.97 -9.92
CA PRO A 294 -1.70 3.64 -11.33
C PRO A 294 -2.36 2.31 -11.70
N LEU A 295 -2.22 1.28 -10.85
CA LEU A 295 -2.85 -0.03 -11.06
C LEU A 295 -4.37 0.06 -11.00
N LEU A 296 -4.91 0.69 -9.95
CA LEU A 296 -6.36 0.77 -9.72
C LEU A 296 -7.07 1.61 -10.79
N ILE A 297 -6.47 2.74 -11.19
CA ILE A 297 -6.98 3.59 -12.27
C ILE A 297 -6.90 2.84 -13.60
N TYR A 298 -5.81 2.14 -13.88
CA TYR A 298 -5.69 1.38 -15.12
C TYR A 298 -6.77 0.30 -15.23
N ILE A 299 -7.01 -0.49 -14.17
CA ILE A 299 -8.07 -1.49 -14.15
C ILE A 299 -9.44 -0.83 -14.38
N LEU A 300 -9.73 0.26 -13.65
CA LEU A 300 -10.99 1.00 -13.77
C LEU A 300 -11.21 1.54 -15.18
N MET A 301 -10.17 2.14 -15.77
CA MET A 301 -10.21 2.68 -17.13
C MET A 301 -10.43 1.56 -18.14
N SER A 302 -9.63 0.48 -18.09
CA SER A 302 -9.73 -0.64 -19.03
C SER A 302 -11.12 -1.27 -19.04
N VAL A 303 -11.77 -1.43 -17.88
CA VAL A 303 -13.13 -1.98 -17.85
C VAL A 303 -14.22 -0.95 -18.20
N GLY A 304 -13.96 0.34 -17.96
CA GLY A 304 -14.89 1.43 -18.28
C GLY A 304 -14.91 1.83 -19.76
N THR A 305 -13.75 1.77 -20.44
CA THR A 305 -13.63 2.05 -21.89
C THR A 305 -13.70 0.80 -22.75
N ALA A 306 -13.71 -0.39 -22.14
CA ALA A 306 -13.58 -1.68 -22.82
C ALA A 306 -12.31 -1.80 -23.69
N ASP A 307 -11.26 -1.06 -23.33
CA ASP A 307 -9.98 -1.11 -24.05
C ASP A 307 -9.27 -2.46 -23.81
N PRO A 308 -8.59 -3.00 -24.84
CA PRO A 308 -7.84 -4.24 -24.70
C PRO A 308 -6.71 -4.08 -23.66
N VAL A 309 -6.71 -4.99 -22.69
CA VAL A 309 -5.73 -5.00 -21.61
C VAL A 309 -4.36 -5.44 -22.14
N ARG A 310 -3.33 -4.66 -21.80
CA ARG A 310 -1.94 -4.95 -22.19
C ARG A 310 -1.20 -5.56 -21.01
N ASP A 311 -0.90 -6.86 -21.09
CA ASP A 311 -0.24 -7.62 -20.02
C ASP A 311 1.06 -6.96 -19.50
N ALA A 312 1.87 -6.40 -20.41
CA ALA A 312 3.10 -5.71 -20.05
C ALA A 312 2.86 -4.48 -19.16
N ILE A 313 1.75 -3.74 -19.38
CA ILE A 313 1.39 -2.61 -18.51
C ILE A 313 0.93 -3.12 -17.16
N VAL A 314 0.03 -4.11 -17.13
CA VAL A 314 -0.50 -4.66 -15.88
C VAL A 314 0.64 -5.17 -15.01
N LEU A 315 1.58 -5.91 -15.60
CA LEU A 315 2.77 -6.40 -14.92
C LEU A 315 3.62 -5.25 -14.36
N PHE A 316 3.81 -4.17 -15.12
CA PHE A 316 4.53 -3.00 -14.65
C PHE A 316 3.83 -2.33 -13.45
N TYR A 317 2.51 -2.12 -13.51
CA TYR A 317 1.76 -1.53 -12.41
C TYR A 317 1.68 -2.43 -11.18
N ILE A 318 1.62 -3.75 -11.33
CA ILE A 318 1.70 -4.68 -10.20
C ILE A 318 3.09 -4.64 -9.55
N ARG A 319 4.16 -4.54 -10.34
CA ARG A 319 5.52 -4.33 -9.81
C ARG A 319 5.63 -3.02 -9.02
N MET A 320 5.03 -1.94 -9.53
CA MET A 320 4.93 -0.67 -8.81
C MET A 320 4.13 -0.81 -7.50
N ALA A 321 2.98 -1.48 -7.53
CA ALA A 321 2.17 -1.74 -6.34
C ALA A 321 2.94 -2.58 -5.29
N SER A 322 3.74 -3.54 -5.75
CA SER A 322 4.58 -4.38 -4.89
C SER A 322 5.69 -3.57 -4.19
N CYS A 323 6.12 -2.43 -4.75
CA CYS A 323 7.07 -1.54 -4.08
C CYS A 323 6.54 -1.00 -2.76
N ASN A 324 5.21 -0.87 -2.63
CA ASN A 324 4.59 -0.45 -1.38
C ASN A 324 4.97 -1.36 -0.21
N GLN A 325 4.95 -2.68 -0.44
CA GLN A 325 5.29 -3.71 0.55
C GLN A 325 6.76 -3.64 1.01
N ILE A 326 7.63 -3.01 0.21
CA ILE A 326 9.02 -2.75 0.59
C ILE A 326 9.12 -1.43 1.35
N PHE A 327 8.48 -0.37 0.87
CA PHE A 327 8.62 0.96 1.46
C PHE A 327 7.90 1.12 2.80
N ASP A 328 6.75 0.48 3.00
CA ASP A 328 5.96 0.55 4.24
C ASP A 328 6.80 0.33 5.53
N PRO A 329 7.61 -0.74 5.66
CA PRO A 329 8.48 -0.93 6.81
C PRO A 329 9.58 0.14 6.95
N TRP A 330 10.17 0.58 5.84
CA TRP A 330 11.22 1.60 5.85
C TRP A 330 10.70 2.96 6.29
N ILE A 331 9.47 3.32 5.92
CA ILE A 331 8.87 4.58 6.36
C ILE A 331 8.73 4.60 7.88
N TYR A 332 8.30 3.49 8.49
CA TYR A 332 8.28 3.40 9.95
C TYR A 332 9.68 3.48 10.56
N ILE A 333 10.63 2.67 10.07
CA ILE A 333 11.99 2.62 10.63
C ILE A 333 12.66 3.97 10.50
N MET A 334 12.57 4.62 9.33
CA MET A 334 13.11 5.95 9.11
C MET A 334 12.45 6.95 10.07
N CYS A 335 11.13 6.95 10.22
CA CYS A 335 10.48 7.85 11.17
C CYS A 335 10.93 7.61 12.62
N GLN A 336 11.07 6.35 13.05
CA GLN A 336 11.48 5.99 14.42
C GLN A 336 12.97 6.24 14.70
N VAL A 337 13.84 6.00 13.72
CA VAL A 337 15.31 6.18 13.84
C VAL A 337 15.72 7.62 13.57
N SER A 338 14.91 8.36 12.81
CA SER A 338 15.28 9.68 12.39
C SER A 338 15.38 10.63 13.58
N ARG A 339 16.61 11.10 13.76
CA ARG A 339 16.96 12.42 14.26
C ARG A 339 16.39 13.54 13.36
N LEU A 340 15.31 13.31 12.60
CA LEU A 340 14.54 14.33 11.84
C LEU A 340 13.94 15.38 12.78
N ARG A 341 13.89 15.07 14.07
CA ARG A 341 13.71 16.01 15.18
C ARG A 341 14.61 17.25 15.06
N SER A 342 15.85 17.10 14.56
CA SER A 342 16.81 18.22 14.44
C SER A 342 16.75 18.95 13.10
N LEU A 343 16.35 18.30 12.01
CA LEU A 343 16.30 18.91 10.67
C LEU A 343 14.96 19.63 10.42
N LEU A 344 13.84 19.05 10.85
CA LEU A 344 12.54 19.72 10.75
C LEU A 344 12.40 20.88 11.75
N HIS A 345 13.02 20.79 12.94
CA HIS A 345 13.11 21.92 13.86
C HIS A 345 13.80 23.13 13.22
N LYS A 346 14.81 22.91 12.38
CA LYS A 346 15.49 23.99 11.63
C LYS A 346 14.67 24.53 10.46
N LEU A 347 13.76 23.73 9.89
CA LEU A 347 12.90 24.14 8.76
C LEU A 347 11.60 24.82 9.23
N CYS A 348 10.97 24.32 10.30
CA CYS A 348 9.76 24.90 10.88
C CYS A 348 10.03 26.06 11.85
N CYS A 349 11.26 26.19 12.34
CA CYS A 349 11.74 27.34 13.09
C CYS A 349 13.16 27.68 12.59
N PRO A 350 13.28 28.47 11.52
CA PRO A 350 14.53 29.17 11.25
C PRO A 350 14.89 29.91 12.55
N VAL A 351 16.06 29.65 13.12
CA VAL A 351 16.59 30.52 14.16
C VAL A 351 16.85 31.84 13.46
N ASP A 352 16.05 32.86 13.77
CA ASP A 352 16.32 34.21 13.30
C ASP A 352 17.76 34.58 13.67
N PRO A 353 18.65 34.91 12.72
CA PRO A 353 20.04 35.26 13.03
C PRO A 353 20.20 36.61 13.73
N LEU A 354 19.10 37.29 14.07
CA LEU A 354 19.13 38.67 14.56
C LEU A 354 18.18 38.84 15.75
N GLY A 355 18.65 38.51 16.96
CA GLY A 355 17.86 38.80 18.16
C GLY A 355 18.43 38.26 19.46
N SER A 356 19.27 39.06 20.11
CA SER A 356 19.64 39.00 21.53
C SER A 356 20.49 37.79 21.99
N ASN A 357 21.80 38.06 22.13
CA ASN A 357 22.67 37.37 23.06
C ASN A 357 22.12 37.50 24.49
N THR A 358 21.23 36.60 24.90
CA THR A 358 20.95 36.37 26.32
C THR A 358 21.83 35.22 26.77
N TYR A 359 23.03 35.56 27.22
CA TYR A 359 23.89 34.63 27.95
C TYR A 359 23.20 34.28 29.27
N CYS A 360 22.54 33.14 29.35
CA CYS A 360 22.19 32.55 30.64
C CYS A 360 23.47 32.02 31.29
N TYR A 361 24.11 32.85 32.11
CA TYR A 361 25.12 32.37 33.06
C TYR A 361 24.43 31.45 34.07
N GLY A 362 24.64 30.15 33.93
CA GLY A 362 24.35 29.18 34.99
C GLY A 362 25.42 29.31 36.07
N TYR A 363 25.05 29.84 37.23
CA TYR A 363 25.85 29.66 38.44
C TYR A 363 25.57 28.26 38.98
N ASP A 364 26.55 27.36 38.84
CA ASP A 364 26.58 26.11 39.59
C ASP A 364 26.73 26.44 41.07
N SER A 365 25.76 26.01 41.89
CA SER A 365 25.92 25.96 43.35
C SER A 365 26.24 24.52 43.78
N PRO A 366 27.30 24.29 44.58
CA PRO A 366 27.67 22.97 45.07
C PRO A 366 26.72 22.47 46.20
N PRO A 367 26.81 21.19 46.60
CA PRO A 367 25.65 20.34 46.86
C PRO A 367 25.18 20.32 48.31
N GLY A 368 23.88 20.05 48.47
CA GLY A 368 23.32 19.39 49.67
C GLY A 368 22.66 20.32 50.69
N ILE A 369 21.32 20.36 50.69
CA ILE A 369 20.44 19.84 51.77
C ILE A 369 18.98 20.14 51.41
N ARG A 370 18.16 19.12 51.65
CA ARG A 370 16.71 18.96 51.47
C ARG A 370 15.86 20.21 51.76
N SER A 371 14.97 20.57 50.82
CA SER A 371 13.53 20.63 51.09
C SER A 371 12.73 20.74 49.79
N TRP A 372 11.63 19.99 49.71
CA TRP A 372 10.69 20.01 48.58
C TRP A 372 9.66 21.11 48.81
N ILE A 373 9.62 22.13 47.94
CA ILE A 373 8.43 22.99 47.78
C ILE A 373 8.21 23.23 46.28
N ARG A 374 7.00 22.90 45.81
CA ARG A 374 6.53 23.07 44.45
C ARG A 374 6.10 24.53 44.24
N GLY A 375 6.87 25.32 43.49
CA GLY A 375 6.54 26.70 43.12
C GLY A 375 6.41 26.85 41.60
N PHE A 376 5.24 27.30 41.14
CA PHE A 376 5.03 27.79 39.77
C PHE A 376 5.70 29.16 39.61
N THR A 377 6.54 29.34 38.60
CA THR A 377 7.03 30.67 38.19
C THR A 377 6.34 31.11 36.90
N SER A 378 5.38 32.03 37.01
CA SER A 378 4.91 32.84 35.89
C SER A 378 5.89 34.00 35.67
N CYS A 379 6.45 34.14 34.47
CA CYS A 379 7.17 35.35 34.08
C CYS A 379 6.15 36.36 33.54
N PHE A 380 6.00 37.50 34.22
CA PHE A 380 5.37 38.70 33.67
C PHE A 380 6.41 39.47 32.85
N GLU A 381 5.99 39.93 31.67
CA GLU A 381 6.78 40.77 30.77
C GLU A 381 6.52 42.24 31.15
N GLY A 382 7.52 42.90 31.73
CA GLY A 382 7.44 44.33 32.09
C GLY A 382 8.09 45.19 31.02
N GLN A 383 7.29 45.82 30.17
CA GLN A 383 7.72 46.95 29.33
C GLN A 383 7.95 48.17 30.22
N TYR A 384 9.20 48.63 30.34
CA TYR A 384 9.53 49.91 30.97
C TYR A 384 9.71 50.97 29.87
N SER A 385 8.68 51.78 29.64
CA SER A 385 8.81 53.05 28.93
C SER A 385 9.58 54.03 29.82
N ARG A 386 10.67 54.59 29.30
CA ARG A 386 11.35 55.73 29.92
C ARG A 386 10.51 56.98 29.68
N GLU A 387 10.03 57.58 30.76
CA GLU A 387 9.55 58.97 30.75
C GLU A 387 10.40 59.75 31.76
N SER A 388 10.97 60.83 31.26
CA SER A 388 11.97 61.66 31.93
C SER A 388 11.34 62.90 32.59
N THR A 389 11.92 63.25 33.75
CA THR A 389 11.92 64.55 34.47
C THR A 389 10.66 64.99 35.26
N PRO A 390 10.76 65.88 36.27
CA PRO A 390 11.94 66.38 37.01
C PRO A 390 11.78 66.37 38.56
N ALA A 391 12.87 66.71 39.25
CA ALA A 391 12.92 66.98 40.69
C ALA A 391 12.40 68.40 41.03
N SER A 392 11.56 68.53 42.08
CA SER A 392 11.61 69.67 43.02
C SER A 392 10.76 69.46 44.27
N THR A 393 11.40 69.77 45.41
CA THR A 393 10.88 70.44 46.64
C THR A 393 9.85 69.76 47.55
N GLY A 394 10.17 69.72 48.85
CA GLY A 394 9.20 70.08 49.90
C GLY A 394 9.23 69.31 51.23
N LEU A 395 10.03 69.81 52.18
CA LEU A 395 9.74 69.99 53.62
C LEU A 395 9.12 68.88 54.52
N ALA A 396 9.81 68.70 55.65
CA ALA A 396 9.31 68.81 57.04
C ALA A 396 9.46 67.55 57.94
N ALA A 397 10.24 67.76 59.01
CA ALA A 397 10.29 67.05 60.30
C ALA A 397 8.93 67.22 61.06
N PRO A 398 8.71 66.78 62.33
CA PRO A 398 9.64 66.42 63.43
C PRO A 398 9.29 65.02 64.05
N LEU A 399 9.98 64.43 65.03
CA LEU A 399 10.70 64.84 66.25
C LEU A 399 11.85 63.86 66.50
#